data_AF-A0A8J7B8U1-F1
#
_entry.id   AF-A0A8J7B8U1-F1
#
_cell.length_a   1.000
_cell.length_b   1.000
_cell.length_c   1.000
_cell.angle_alpha   90.00
_cell.angle_beta   90.00
_cell.angle_gamma   90.00
#
_symmetry.space_group_name_H-M   'P 1'
#
loop_
_entity.id
_entity.type
_entity.pdbx_description
1 polymer ?
#
loop_
_entity_poly.entity_id
_entity_poly.type
_entity_poly.pdbx_seq_one_letter_code
_entity_poly.pdbx_strand_id
1 'polypeptide(L)'
;MQVRDIPKAHQQEAESKSKEAYIMTLLRHGDISTGKAAKILGIHRVDLLDLMGEYDISVFPDYTREELENEVEQAMRILEEGDK
;
A
#
# COMPACT_ATOMS: atom_id res chain seq x y z
N MET A 1 -18.83 -24.02 -20.73
CA MET A 1 -17.41 -23.70 -21.00
C MET A 1 -16.57 -24.61 -20.13
N GLN A 2 -15.98 -25.68 -20.68
CA GLN A 2 -15.01 -26.48 -19.94
C GLN A 2 -13.73 -25.66 -19.87
N VAL A 3 -13.47 -25.06 -18.71
CA VAL A 3 -12.15 -24.51 -18.43
C VAL A 3 -11.23 -25.72 -18.38
N ARG A 4 -10.32 -25.82 -19.36
CA ARG A 4 -9.27 -26.86 -19.41
C ARG A 4 -8.51 -26.87 -18.08
N ASP A 5 -7.87 -28.00 -17.74
CA ASP A 5 -7.02 -28.12 -16.56
C ASP A 5 -6.10 -26.90 -16.42
N ILE A 6 -6.41 -26.04 -15.45
CA ILE A 6 -5.62 -24.85 -15.17
C ILE A 6 -4.34 -25.32 -14.47
N PRO A 7 -3.15 -24.94 -14.96
CA PRO A 7 -1.91 -25.24 -14.25
C PRO A 7 -1.99 -24.78 -12.79
N LYS A 8 -1.60 -25.63 -11.85
CA LYS A 8 -1.63 -25.30 -10.41
C LYS A 8 -0.90 -24.00 -10.08
N ALA A 9 0.20 -23.70 -10.77
CA ALA A 9 0.92 -22.44 -10.62
C ALA A 9 0.05 -21.22 -10.95
N HIS A 10 -0.75 -21.28 -12.03
CA HIS A 10 -1.65 -20.19 -12.39
C HIS A 10 -2.82 -20.05 -11.40
N GLN A 11 -3.31 -21.17 -10.84
CA GLN A 11 -4.32 -21.12 -9.77
C GLN A 11 -3.77 -20.42 -8.53
N GLN A 12 -2.57 -20.81 -8.09
CA GLN A 12 -1.90 -20.21 -6.93
C GLN A 12 -1.61 -18.72 -7.14
N GLU A 13 -1.15 -18.33 -8.33
CA GLU A 13 -0.93 -16.92 -8.67
C GLU A 13 -2.25 -16.14 -8.61
N ALA A 14 -3.33 -16.67 -9.20
CA ALA A 14 -4.63 -16.03 -9.20
C ALA A 14 -5.20 -15.89 -7.78
N GLU A 15 -5.08 -16.92 -6.95
CA GLU A 15 -5.49 -16.88 -5.53
C GLU A 15 -4.69 -15.85 -4.74
N SER A 16 -3.37 -15.79 -4.96
CA SER A 16 -2.49 -14.80 -4.32
C SER A 16 -2.89 -13.37 -4.68
N LYS A 17 -3.04 -13.08 -5.98
CA LYS A 17 -3.47 -11.75 -6.47
C LYS A 17 -4.88 -11.38 -6.01
N SER A 18 -5.79 -12.35 -5.94
CA SER A 18 -7.14 -12.11 -5.43
C SER A 18 -7.14 -11.71 -3.96
N LYS A 19 -6.34 -12.42 -3.14
CA LYS A 19 -6.16 -12.09 -1.73
C LYS A 19 -5.54 -10.71 -1.56
N GLU A 20 -4.50 -10.39 -2.32
CA GLU A 20 -3.85 -9.09 -2.30
C GLU A 20 -4.83 -7.96 -2.61
N ALA A 21 -5.51 -8.04 -3.76
CA ALA A 21 -6.47 -7.02 -4.18
C ALA A 21 -7.61 -6.83 -3.17
N TYR A 22 -8.11 -7.91 -2.56
CA TYR A 22 -9.12 -7.84 -1.50
C TYR A 22 -8.62 -7.05 -0.29
N ILE A 23 -7.40 -7.35 0.20
CA ILE A 23 -6.82 -6.66 1.35
C ILE A 23 -6.51 -5.19 1.03
N MET A 24 -5.99 -4.89 -0.16
CA MET A 24 -5.72 -3.50 -0.56
C MET A 24 -7.01 -2.69 -0.70
N THR A 25 -8.11 -3.31 -1.12
CA THR A 25 -9.42 -2.66 -1.19
C THR A 25 -9.93 -2.27 0.20
N LEU A 26 -9.87 -3.19 1.17
CA LEU A 26 -10.24 -2.90 2.56
C LEU A 26 -9.36 -1.82 3.18
N LEU A 27 -8.06 -1.85 2.89
CA LEU A 27 -7.12 -0.84 3.37
C LEU A 27 -7.47 0.55 2.81
N ARG A 28 -7.80 0.66 1.52
CA ARG A 28 -8.20 1.93 0.88
C ARG A 28 -9.39 2.58 1.57
N HIS A 29 -10.37 1.77 1.99
CA HIS A 29 -11.56 2.27 2.66
C HIS A 29 -11.36 2.51 4.16
N GLY A 30 -10.17 2.21 4.71
CA GLY A 30 -9.88 2.36 6.13
C GLY A 30 -10.48 1.26 7.01
N ASP A 31 -11.04 0.20 6.42
CA ASP A 31 -11.65 -0.92 7.16
C ASP A 31 -10.60 -1.75 7.93
N ILE A 32 -9.35 -1.71 7.46
CA ILE A 32 -8.20 -2.30 8.14
C ILE A 32 -7.02 -1.33 8.16
N SER A 33 -6.18 -1.41 9.19
CA SER A 33 -4.96 -0.62 9.28
C SER A 33 -3.84 -1.21 8.41
N THR A 34 -2.86 -0.37 8.04
CA THR A 34 -1.62 -0.78 7.36
C THR A 34 -0.92 -1.93 8.08
N GLY A 35 -0.80 -1.88 9.41
CA GLY A 35 -0.20 -2.97 10.18
C GLY A 35 -0.99 -4.29 10.10
N LYS A 36 -2.33 -4.22 10.04
CA LYS A 36 -3.18 -5.39 9.87
C LYS A 36 -3.05 -5.98 8.47
N ALA A 37 -3.04 -5.13 7.43
CA ALA A 37 -2.84 -5.56 6.04
C ALA A 37 -1.51 -6.30 5.86
N ALA A 38 -0.39 -5.74 6.34
CA ALA A 38 0.93 -6.36 6.26
C ALA A 38 0.95 -7.74 6.92
N LYS A 39 0.35 -7.86 8.11
CA LYS A 39 0.24 -9.13 8.84
C LYS A 39 -0.58 -10.18 8.08
N ILE A 40 -1.67 -9.79 7.40
CA ILE A 40 -2.51 -10.74 6.65
C ILE A 40 -1.81 -11.22 5.37
N LEU A 41 -1.11 -10.32 4.68
CA LEU A 41 -0.34 -10.62 3.48
C LEU A 41 0.97 -11.35 3.79
N GLY A 42 1.47 -11.25 5.03
CA GLY A 42 2.71 -11.89 5.45
C GLY A 42 3.96 -11.18 4.93
N ILE A 43 3.85 -9.87 4.67
CA ILE A 43 4.94 -9.02 4.15
C ILE A 43 5.42 -8.03 5.22
N HIS A 44 6.61 -7.45 5.04
CA HIS A 44 7.08 -6.42 5.95
C HIS A 44 6.30 -5.11 5.77
N ARG A 45 6.33 -4.26 6.81
CA ARG A 45 5.62 -2.97 6.77
C ARG A 45 6.14 -2.07 5.64
N VAL A 46 7.45 -2.12 5.35
CA VAL A 46 8.05 -1.33 4.26
C VAL A 46 7.54 -1.81 2.90
N ASP A 47 7.57 -3.13 2.64
CA ASP A 47 7.03 -3.72 1.41
C ASP A 47 5.55 -3.37 1.18
N LEU A 48 4.78 -3.24 2.26
CA LEU A 48 3.39 -2.80 2.15
C LEU A 48 3.27 -1.34 1.70
N LEU A 49 4.18 -0.45 2.09
CA LEU A 49 4.16 0.95 1.62
C LEU A 49 4.41 1.02 0.11
N ASP A 50 5.31 0.19 -0.40
CA ASP A 50 5.56 0.08 -1.84
C ASP A 50 4.30 -0.44 -2.57
N LEU A 51 3.68 -1.50 -2.04
CA LEU A 51 2.43 -2.06 -2.57
C LEU A 51 1.26 -1.06 -2.51
N MET A 52 1.18 -0.24 -1.47
CA MET A 52 0.20 0.86 -1.39
C MET A 52 0.40 1.85 -2.54
N GLY A 53 1.65 2.12 -2.93
CA GLY A 53 1.99 2.93 -4.09
C GLY A 53 1.47 2.33 -5.40
N GLU A 54 1.63 1.03 -5.62
CA GLU A 54 1.13 0.33 -6.81
C GLU A 54 -0.41 0.39 -6.95
N TYR A 55 -1.10 0.51 -5.81
CA TYR A 55 -2.55 0.63 -5.75
C TYR A 55 -3.05 2.08 -5.64
N ASP A 56 -2.19 3.10 -5.72
CA ASP A 56 -2.57 4.51 -5.51
C ASP A 56 -3.32 4.73 -4.18
N ILE A 57 -2.83 4.12 -3.10
CA ILE A 57 -3.39 4.29 -1.74
C ILE A 57 -2.47 5.23 -0.96
N SER A 58 -3.01 6.38 -0.56
CA SER A 58 -2.30 7.33 0.29
C SER A 58 -2.05 6.74 1.67
N VAL A 59 -0.82 6.89 2.16
CA VAL A 59 -0.46 6.63 3.57
C VAL A 59 -0.94 7.73 4.51
N PHE A 60 -1.35 8.87 3.94
CA PHE A 60 -1.89 10.05 4.63
C PHE A 60 -3.31 10.34 4.11
N PRO A 61 -4.32 9.50 4.45
CA PRO A 61 -5.66 9.61 3.87
C PRO A 61 -6.40 10.89 4.29
N ASP A 62 -6.06 11.43 5.47
CA ASP A 62 -6.73 12.61 6.04
C ASP A 62 -6.08 13.94 5.64
N TYR A 63 -4.97 13.89 4.90
CA TYR A 63 -4.24 15.10 4.51
C TYR A 63 -4.64 15.55 3.11
N THR A 64 -4.87 16.85 2.98
CA THR A 64 -4.97 17.49 1.67
C THR A 64 -3.60 17.59 1.01
N ARG A 65 -3.59 17.78 -0.32
CA ARG A 65 -2.37 18.07 -1.07
C ARG A 65 -1.60 19.26 -0.49
N GLU A 66 -2.32 20.34 -0.16
CA GLU A 66 -1.70 21.56 0.36
C GLU A 66 -1.03 21.33 1.72
N GLU A 67 -1.68 20.59 2.63
CA GLU A 67 -1.08 20.22 3.91
C GLU A 67 0.18 19.36 3.73
N LEU A 68 0.16 18.41 2.79
CA LEU A 68 1.35 17.59 2.48
C LEU A 68 2.48 18.42 1.87
N GLU A 69 2.18 19.32 0.93
CA GLU A 69 3.17 20.21 0.32
C GLU A 69 3.82 21.10 1.39
N ASN A 70 3.02 21.66 2.30
CA ASN A 70 3.52 22.45 3.42
C ASN A 70 4.42 21.63 4.37
N GLU A 71 4.03 20.40 4.75
CA GLU A 71 4.85 19.52 5.59
C GLU A 71 6.20 19.21 4.95
N VAL A 72 6.22 18.94 3.63
CA VAL A 72 7.46 18.71 2.86
C VAL A 72 8.34 19.96 2.85
N GLU A 73 7.78 21.14 2.59
CA GLU A 73 8.53 22.41 2.61
C GLU A 73 9.12 22.73 3.98
N GLN A 74 8.42 22.42 5.07
CA GLN A 74 8.92 22.59 6.43
C GLN A 74 10.07 21.62 6.72
N ALA A 75 9.90 20.34 6.36
CA ALA A 75 10.94 19.33 6.54
C ALA A 75 12.23 19.69 5.78
N MET A 76 12.11 20.18 4.54
CA MET A 76 13.26 20.62 3.74
C MET A 76 14.01 21.79 4.37
N ARG A 77 13.30 22.80 4.89
CA ARG A 77 13.92 23.92 5.60
C ARG A 77 14.71 23.48 6.83
N ILE A 78 14.16 22.55 7.62
CA ILE A 78 14.84 22.01 8.80
C ILE A 78 16.16 21.33 8.41
N LEU A 79 16.17 20.58 7.31
CA LEU A 79 17.37 19.92 6.80
C LEU A 79 18.42 20.95 6.34
N GLU A 80 18.01 21.99 5.63
CA GLU A 80 18.91 23.06 5.17
C GLU A 80 19.49 23.92 6.31
N GLU A 81 18.75 24.10 7.40
CA GLU A 81 19.19 24.84 8.58
C GLU A 81 20.11 24.01 9.48
N GLY A 82 19.93 22.69 9.53
CA GLY A 82 20.77 21.76 10.31
C GLY A 82 22.16 21.50 9.72
N ASP A 83 22.38 21.86 8.45
CA ASP A 83 23.67 21.76 7.75
C ASP A 83 24.55 23.02 7.85
N LYS A 84 24.16 24.02 8.66
CA LYS A 84 24.96 25.24 8.97
C LYS A 84 25.59 25.19 10.35
#